data_AF-A0A5C5W7Y5-F1
#
_entry.id   AF-A0A5C5W7Y5-F1
#
_cell.length_a   1.000
_cell.length_b   1.000
_cell.length_c   1.000
_cell.angle_alpha   90.00
_cell.angle_beta   90.00
_cell.angle_gamma   90.00
#
_symmetry.space_group_name_H-M   'P 1'
#
loop_
_entity.id
_entity.type
_entity.pdbx_description
1 polymer ?
#
loop_
_entity_poly.entity_id
_entity_poly.type
_entity_poly.pdbx_seq_one_letter_code
_entity_poly.pdbx_strand_id
1 'polypeptide(L)'
;MRISNSQPRSLRTPLALIAVVCAVAPGWAFSLIAPGGPAELIGQPDNYYSYDPGVITWKMTSDFKTEFNNTVLQNQVRAAFDEWESASIDPTRRTAHRYQWTRNNGYQPVVDLKSVLIHEIGHSIGFQHADAAWFNEQGNTGSPWNRNYRYVGGSLTAAAPLGGEIMNEGNAPGFLPSQKPPKGIPGGAYWRTVSKDEIAGLDYMYGAPLNFVEVGANEEAMITVSTFVGSGGSNLGVAGPDTSTARSPGNAAAGRRILTSTVGISDNASIEVGVMPRTSNWHFTNNSGVALEALSVRAEGTSLRTALSTFSNGSNRFNTYQPSNAFQLHGFETRSHQFFDPSGGSIPSGQGTNFGFQLDVWDWTVSAVTGRSTQGDIVPLSVVSLMGWNHGGFESPDAPSEGIVLPGDLAGLSGSTHDPAEDGFSTTQGEWRSLAEGFRIVASDAPGTLTELGFASVAGLGLTGDDLSPATLRRLDDAGDLVRLGINPMQLVGGEDLVVVTDGLVDDLPQDLMQSGDFLLLPDRRFGAALGAGEVLVYARTTGAAGEAWSFSLLNEAPIVGGQVPEPSALGLVALALMAATPRRRCS
;
A
#
# COMPACT_ATOMS: atom_id res chain seq x y z
N MET A 1 -64.17 -17.34 -40.33
CA MET A 1 -65.24 -16.38 -39.99
C MET A 1 -65.53 -16.44 -38.50
N ARG A 2 -64.97 -15.51 -37.71
CA ARG A 2 -65.67 -14.71 -36.67
C ARG A 2 -64.68 -13.75 -36.04
N ILE A 3 -65.18 -12.54 -35.83
CA ILE A 3 -64.49 -11.28 -35.56
C ILE A 3 -64.78 -10.87 -34.11
N SER A 4 -63.75 -10.29 -33.47
CA SER A 4 -63.80 -9.35 -32.32
C SER A 4 -64.28 -9.89 -30.96
N ASN A 5 -63.91 -9.33 -29.80
CA ASN A 5 -63.66 -7.92 -29.49
C ASN A 5 -62.76 -7.74 -28.25
N SER A 6 -62.17 -6.55 -28.21
CA SER A 6 -61.32 -5.87 -27.22
C SER A 6 -61.81 -5.84 -25.76
N GLN A 7 -60.88 -5.67 -24.81
CA GLN A 7 -60.84 -4.55 -23.84
C GLN A 7 -59.52 -4.57 -23.00
N PRO A 8 -59.08 -3.42 -22.44
CA PRO A 8 -57.69 -3.12 -22.11
C PRO A 8 -57.31 -3.53 -20.66
N ARG A 9 -56.11 -4.05 -20.46
CA ARG A 9 -55.54 -4.22 -19.11
C ARG A 9 -54.96 -2.89 -18.64
N SER A 10 -55.57 -2.34 -17.60
CA SER A 10 -55.07 -1.17 -16.87
C SER A 10 -53.68 -1.46 -16.32
N LEU A 11 -52.72 -0.59 -16.65
CA LEU A 11 -51.47 -0.43 -15.89
C LEU A 11 -51.83 0.02 -14.47
N ARG A 12 -51.79 -0.93 -13.53
CA ARG A 12 -51.59 -0.60 -12.11
C ARG A 12 -50.14 -0.92 -11.81
N THR A 13 -49.31 0.10 -11.88
CA THR A 13 -47.98 0.11 -11.27
C THR A 13 -48.18 -0.01 -9.76
N PRO A 14 -47.77 -1.10 -9.09
CA PRO A 14 -47.58 -1.00 -7.65
C PRO A 14 -46.42 -0.02 -7.45
N LEU A 15 -46.67 1.09 -6.75
CA LEU A 15 -45.60 1.83 -6.08
C LEU A 15 -44.85 0.80 -5.24
N ALA A 16 -43.70 0.34 -5.70
CA ALA A 16 -42.72 -0.29 -4.84
C ALA A 16 -42.27 0.81 -3.88
N LEU A 17 -42.89 0.84 -2.70
CA LEU A 17 -42.34 1.52 -1.55
C LEU A 17 -40.98 0.85 -1.32
N ILE A 18 -39.91 1.47 -1.79
CA ILE A 18 -38.55 1.10 -1.41
C ILE A 18 -38.47 1.47 0.06
N ALA A 19 -38.88 0.54 0.93
CA ALA A 19 -38.42 0.53 2.29
C ALA A 19 -36.90 0.33 2.19
N VAL A 20 -36.15 1.41 2.39
CA VAL A 20 -34.75 1.33 2.77
C VAL A 20 -34.76 0.59 4.11
N VAL A 21 -34.68 -0.74 4.04
CA VAL A 21 -34.34 -1.55 5.20
C VAL A 21 -32.90 -1.19 5.48
N CYS A 22 -32.69 -0.26 6.43
CA CYS A 22 -31.39 -0.04 7.04
C CYS A 22 -30.96 -1.37 7.66
N ALA A 23 -30.24 -2.18 6.91
CA ALA A 23 -29.51 -3.31 7.45
C ALA A 23 -28.62 -2.72 8.55
N VAL A 24 -28.85 -3.15 9.80
CA VAL A 24 -28.02 -2.77 10.94
C VAL A 24 -26.63 -3.31 10.64
N ALA A 25 -25.74 -2.42 10.17
CA ALA A 25 -24.36 -2.76 9.96
C ALA A 25 -23.75 -3.25 11.28
N PRO A 26 -22.80 -4.21 11.27
CA PRO A 26 -21.95 -4.40 12.43
C PRO A 26 -21.36 -3.03 12.80
N GLY A 27 -21.58 -2.59 14.06
CA GLY A 27 -21.27 -1.23 14.49
C GLY A 27 -19.78 -0.99 14.56
N TRP A 28 -19.20 -0.46 13.47
CA TRP A 28 -17.88 0.14 13.41
C TRP A 28 -17.84 1.37 14.32
N ALA A 29 -16.72 1.58 15.02
CA ALA A 29 -16.60 2.67 15.97
C ALA A 29 -15.96 3.90 15.31
N PHE A 30 -16.08 5.09 15.89
CA PHE A 30 -15.37 6.27 15.42
C PHE A 30 -15.28 7.31 16.52
N SER A 31 -14.30 8.21 16.42
CA SER A 31 -14.17 9.36 17.30
C SER A 31 -14.00 10.64 16.49
N LEU A 32 -14.56 11.73 17.00
CA LEU A 32 -14.54 13.05 16.37
C LEU A 32 -13.86 14.06 17.29
N ILE A 33 -13.31 15.13 16.72
CA ILE A 33 -12.72 16.23 17.48
C ILE A 33 -13.84 17.16 17.93
N ALA A 34 -13.77 17.62 19.18
CA ALA A 34 -14.61 18.68 19.74
C ALA A 34 -13.77 19.73 20.49
N PRO A 35 -14.34 20.89 20.83
CA PRO A 35 -13.67 21.85 21.70
C PRO A 35 -13.27 21.20 23.04
N GLY A 36 -11.97 21.16 23.32
CA GLY A 36 -11.43 20.63 24.57
C GLY A 36 -11.15 19.12 24.59
N GLY A 37 -11.26 18.40 23.48
CA GLY A 37 -10.87 16.99 23.38
C GLY A 37 -11.73 16.17 22.41
N PRO A 38 -11.78 14.83 22.58
CA PRO A 38 -12.69 13.98 21.83
C PRO A 38 -14.17 14.36 22.06
N ALA A 39 -15.00 14.30 21.03
CA ALA A 39 -16.42 14.65 21.09
C ALA A 39 -17.22 13.73 22.00
N GLU A 40 -18.20 14.27 22.73
CA GLU A 40 -19.10 13.48 23.57
C GLU A 40 -20.45 13.30 22.85
N LEU A 41 -20.56 12.26 22.03
CA LEU A 41 -21.65 12.13 21.06
C LEU A 41 -22.99 11.63 21.65
N ILE A 42 -23.03 11.21 22.91
CA ILE A 42 -24.28 10.75 23.54
C ILE A 42 -25.04 11.95 24.13
N GLY A 43 -24.38 12.78 24.93
CA GLY A 43 -24.97 13.96 25.55
C GLY A 43 -24.89 15.21 24.69
N GLN A 44 -23.96 15.30 23.74
CA GLN A 44 -23.78 16.43 22.84
C GLN A 44 -23.54 15.97 21.39
N PRO A 45 -24.55 15.36 20.75
CA PRO A 45 -24.39 14.67 19.47
C PRO A 45 -23.85 15.54 18.34
N ASP A 46 -24.11 16.85 18.36
CA ASP A 46 -23.67 17.80 17.33
C ASP A 46 -22.41 18.59 17.72
N ASN A 47 -21.85 18.38 18.91
CA ASN A 47 -20.69 19.14 19.38
C ASN A 47 -19.37 18.55 18.87
N TYR A 48 -19.11 18.72 17.59
CA TYR A 48 -17.86 18.35 16.93
C TYR A 48 -17.44 19.37 15.87
N TYR A 49 -16.22 19.25 15.35
CA TYR A 49 -15.72 20.03 14.22
C TYR A 49 -16.06 19.35 12.89
N SER A 50 -16.57 20.12 11.93
CA SER A 50 -16.69 19.65 10.54
C SER A 50 -16.75 20.83 9.57
N TYR A 51 -16.51 20.57 8.29
CA TYR A 51 -16.81 21.54 7.24
C TYR A 51 -18.33 21.64 6.99
N ASP A 52 -18.76 22.74 6.37
CA ASP A 52 -20.12 22.81 5.82
C ASP A 52 -20.20 22.03 4.51
N PRO A 53 -21.38 21.50 4.13
CA PRO A 53 -21.57 20.87 2.85
C PRO A 53 -21.14 21.77 1.69
N GLY A 54 -20.35 21.24 0.75
CA GLY A 54 -19.87 21.98 -0.40
C GLY A 54 -18.45 21.58 -0.82
N VAL A 55 -17.82 22.46 -1.58
CA VAL A 55 -16.42 22.30 -2.01
C VAL A 55 -15.49 22.64 -0.85
N ILE A 56 -14.52 21.77 -0.59
CA ILE A 56 -13.41 21.99 0.33
C ILE A 56 -12.16 22.22 -0.52
N THR A 57 -11.67 23.47 -0.58
CA THR A 57 -10.48 23.79 -1.35
C THR A 57 -9.21 23.43 -0.59
N TRP A 58 -8.20 22.91 -1.29
CA TRP A 58 -6.93 22.55 -0.68
C TRP A 58 -5.74 22.95 -1.57
N LYS A 59 -4.56 23.10 -0.97
CA LYS A 59 -3.31 23.34 -1.71
C LYS A 59 -2.08 22.79 -1.00
N MET A 60 -1.03 22.50 -1.77
CA MET A 60 0.33 22.32 -1.25
C MET A 60 1.05 23.68 -1.20
N THR A 61 1.68 24.01 -0.07
CA THR A 61 2.49 25.22 0.06
C THR A 61 3.77 25.15 -0.78
N SER A 62 4.41 26.30 -1.01
CA SER A 62 5.71 26.35 -1.69
C SER A 62 6.79 25.57 -0.95
N ASP A 63 6.78 25.61 0.38
CA ASP A 63 7.75 24.90 1.22
C ASP A 63 7.58 23.39 1.07
N PHE A 64 6.34 22.89 1.12
CA PHE A 64 6.05 21.48 0.84
C PHE A 64 6.51 21.06 -0.56
N LYS A 65 6.23 21.86 -1.59
CA LYS A 65 6.67 21.54 -2.96
C LYS A 65 8.19 21.62 -3.14
N THR A 66 8.89 22.33 -2.27
CA THR A 66 10.35 22.41 -2.29
C THR A 66 10.95 21.17 -1.67
N GLU A 67 10.44 20.77 -0.50
CA GLU A 67 10.85 19.57 0.22
C GLU A 67 10.47 18.29 -0.56
N PHE A 68 9.22 18.20 -0.99
CA PHE A 68 8.67 17.10 -1.77
C PHE A 68 8.56 17.50 -3.25
N ASN A 69 9.69 17.85 -3.86
CA ASN A 69 9.76 18.34 -5.24
C ASN A 69 9.45 17.27 -6.32
N ASN A 70 9.50 15.99 -5.95
CA ASN A 70 9.20 14.89 -6.84
C ASN A 70 7.69 14.81 -7.13
N THR A 71 7.32 14.74 -8.41
CA THR A 71 5.90 14.67 -8.84
C THR A 71 5.18 13.43 -8.32
N VAL A 72 5.89 12.31 -8.11
CA VAL A 72 5.33 11.09 -7.50
C VAL A 72 4.83 11.38 -6.09
N LEU A 73 5.62 12.09 -5.28
CA LEU A 73 5.24 12.45 -3.90
C LEU A 73 4.06 13.42 -3.87
N GLN A 74 4.05 14.41 -4.76
CA GLN A 74 2.91 15.33 -4.88
C GLN A 74 1.63 14.62 -5.35
N ASN A 75 1.76 13.58 -6.17
CA ASN A 75 0.62 12.75 -6.56
C ASN A 75 0.11 11.87 -5.42
N GLN A 76 0.94 11.52 -4.42
CA GLN A 76 0.45 10.87 -3.20
C GLN A 76 -0.47 11.79 -2.39
N VAL A 77 -0.18 13.09 -2.35
CA VAL A 77 -1.09 14.09 -1.73
C VAL A 77 -2.45 14.10 -2.41
N ARG A 78 -2.47 14.18 -3.74
CA ARG A 78 -3.72 14.12 -4.53
C ARG A 78 -4.47 12.81 -4.27
N ALA A 79 -3.75 11.69 -4.31
CA ALA A 79 -4.33 10.38 -4.10
C ALA A 79 -4.85 10.14 -2.67
N ALA A 80 -4.38 10.89 -1.67
CA ALA A 80 -4.91 10.85 -0.31
C ALA A 80 -6.23 11.64 -0.19
N PHE A 81 -6.34 12.80 -0.84
CA PHE A 81 -7.62 13.52 -0.94
C PHE A 81 -8.67 12.74 -1.74
N ASP A 82 -8.29 12.18 -2.89
CA ASP A 82 -9.15 11.33 -3.72
C ASP A 82 -9.69 10.12 -2.94
N GLU A 83 -8.88 9.59 -2.02
CA GLU A 83 -9.25 8.45 -1.18
C GLU A 83 -10.35 8.81 -0.18
N TRP A 84 -10.24 9.95 0.51
CA TRP A 84 -11.29 10.46 1.39
C TRP A 84 -12.58 10.82 0.63
N GLU A 85 -12.46 11.44 -0.54
CA GLU A 85 -13.61 11.72 -1.41
C GLU A 85 -14.30 10.43 -1.85
N SER A 86 -13.53 9.46 -2.38
CA SER A 86 -14.06 8.16 -2.80
C SER A 86 -14.70 7.41 -1.63
N ALA A 87 -14.09 7.41 -0.45
CA ALA A 87 -14.63 6.75 0.74
C ALA A 87 -15.98 7.35 1.15
N SER A 88 -16.13 8.68 1.05
CA SER A 88 -17.35 9.39 1.42
C SER A 88 -18.55 9.05 0.53
N ILE A 89 -18.35 8.51 -0.67
CA ILE A 89 -19.43 8.28 -1.65
C ILE A 89 -19.66 6.83 -2.04
N ASP A 90 -18.68 5.94 -1.82
CA ASP A 90 -18.75 4.59 -2.38
C ASP A 90 -19.76 3.69 -1.64
N PRO A 91 -20.84 3.23 -2.30
CA PRO A 91 -21.82 2.33 -1.69
C PRO A 91 -21.25 0.93 -1.45
N THR A 92 -20.33 0.45 -2.29
CA THR A 92 -19.67 -0.85 -2.14
C THR A 92 -18.84 -0.90 -0.88
N ARG A 93 -18.18 0.22 -0.56
CA ARG A 93 -17.44 0.35 0.70
C ARG A 93 -18.34 0.23 1.92
N ARG A 94 -19.59 0.68 1.86
CA ARG A 94 -20.56 0.56 2.97
C ARG A 94 -21.09 -0.87 3.12
N THR A 95 -21.33 -1.58 2.02
CA THR A 95 -21.87 -2.95 2.04
C THR A 95 -20.83 -4.05 2.24
N ALA A 96 -19.53 -3.76 2.09
CA ALA A 96 -18.46 -4.75 2.29
C ALA A 96 -18.43 -5.27 3.74
N HIS A 97 -18.24 -6.58 3.95
CA HIS A 97 -18.31 -7.18 5.28
C HIS A 97 -17.08 -6.94 6.16
N ARG A 98 -15.92 -6.64 5.57
CA ARG A 98 -14.68 -6.20 6.23
C ARG A 98 -13.68 -5.76 5.16
N TYR A 99 -12.86 -4.80 5.52
CA TYR A 99 -11.54 -4.65 4.93
C TYR A 99 -10.63 -4.02 5.98
N GLN A 100 -9.51 -4.66 6.25
CA GLN A 100 -8.38 -4.08 6.98
C GLN A 100 -7.23 -4.14 5.97
N TRP A 101 -6.69 -2.99 5.59
CA TRP A 101 -5.54 -2.89 4.69
C TRP A 101 -4.33 -2.37 5.43
N THR A 102 -4.19 -2.84 6.67
CA THR A 102 -2.94 -2.74 7.39
C THR A 102 -1.96 -3.70 6.75
N ARG A 103 -1.08 -3.19 5.88
CA ARG A 103 -0.03 -3.98 5.27
C ARG A 103 1.26 -3.74 6.03
N ASN A 104 1.83 -4.82 6.54
CA ASN A 104 3.17 -4.84 7.07
C ASN A 104 3.80 -6.15 6.61
N ASN A 105 4.79 -6.06 5.73
CA ASN A 105 5.49 -7.22 5.20
C ASN A 105 7.00 -7.19 5.56
N GLY A 106 7.37 -6.39 6.57
CA GLY A 106 8.76 -6.22 7.00
C GLY A 106 9.18 -4.76 7.04
N TYR A 107 10.26 -4.49 7.77
CA TYR A 107 10.82 -3.15 7.89
C TYR A 107 11.27 -2.60 6.53
N GLN A 108 10.98 -1.33 6.30
CA GLN A 108 11.52 -0.55 5.18
C GLN A 108 12.16 0.72 5.73
N PRO A 109 13.20 1.26 5.07
CA PRO A 109 13.89 2.48 5.50
C PRO A 109 13.06 3.76 5.30
N VAL A 110 11.75 3.63 5.06
CA VAL A 110 10.84 4.71 4.71
C VAL A 110 9.48 4.46 5.37
N VAL A 111 8.91 5.54 5.89
CA VAL A 111 7.50 5.63 6.27
C VAL A 111 6.69 6.10 5.07
N ASP A 112 5.57 5.44 4.84
CA ASP A 112 4.71 5.75 3.72
C ASP A 112 4.05 7.13 3.81
N LEU A 113 4.39 8.02 2.88
CA LEU A 113 3.84 9.37 2.80
C LEU A 113 2.32 9.36 2.68
N LYS A 114 1.74 8.47 1.87
CA LYS A 114 0.28 8.41 1.68
C LYS A 114 -0.45 8.00 2.96
N SER A 115 0.11 7.06 3.72
CA SER A 115 -0.45 6.63 5.00
C SER A 115 -0.49 7.77 6.02
N VAL A 116 0.60 8.53 6.14
CA VAL A 116 0.64 9.73 6.99
C VAL A 116 -0.38 10.76 6.50
N LEU A 117 -0.41 11.05 5.19
CA LEU A 117 -1.35 12.03 4.63
C LEU A 117 -2.82 11.68 4.85
N ILE A 118 -3.23 10.42 4.67
CA ILE A 118 -4.63 10.04 4.89
C ILE A 118 -5.00 10.23 6.36
N HIS A 119 -4.12 9.84 7.27
CA HIS A 119 -4.30 10.05 8.70
C HIS A 119 -4.46 11.54 9.04
N GLU A 120 -3.53 12.40 8.61
CA GLU A 120 -3.57 13.83 8.91
C GLU A 120 -4.74 14.57 8.23
N ILE A 121 -5.13 14.16 7.01
CA ILE A 121 -6.33 14.67 6.37
C ILE A 121 -7.58 14.32 7.20
N GLY A 122 -7.61 13.14 7.83
CA GLY A 122 -8.67 12.74 8.75
C GLY A 122 -8.86 13.73 9.90
N HIS A 123 -7.76 14.16 10.55
CA HIS A 123 -7.80 15.22 11.55
C HIS A 123 -8.30 16.55 10.98
N SER A 124 -7.83 16.89 9.77
CA SER A 124 -8.21 18.14 9.08
C SER A 124 -9.71 18.24 8.78
N ILE A 125 -10.38 17.10 8.62
CA ILE A 125 -11.83 17.02 8.38
C ILE A 125 -12.63 16.69 9.65
N GLY A 126 -12.00 16.58 10.82
CA GLY A 126 -12.69 16.48 12.11
C GLY A 126 -12.64 15.13 12.81
N PHE A 127 -11.90 14.13 12.30
CA PHE A 127 -11.69 12.86 13.00
C PHE A 127 -10.69 13.00 14.13
N GLN A 128 -10.96 12.31 15.23
CA GLN A 128 -10.02 12.16 16.33
C GLN A 128 -9.38 10.78 16.29
N HIS A 129 -8.30 10.61 17.02
CA HIS A 129 -7.72 9.30 17.24
C HIS A 129 -8.68 8.38 17.99
N ALA A 130 -8.99 7.19 17.46
CA ALA A 130 -9.95 6.27 18.08
C ALA A 130 -9.41 5.66 19.39
N ASP A 131 -8.17 5.19 19.36
CA ASP A 131 -7.45 4.67 20.52
C ASP A 131 -7.18 5.75 21.59
N ALA A 132 -6.82 6.97 21.21
CA ALA A 132 -6.67 8.07 22.14
C ALA A 132 -8.00 8.43 22.82
N ALA A 133 -9.09 8.50 22.03
CA ALA A 133 -10.41 8.81 22.53
C ALA A 133 -10.97 7.72 23.46
N TRP A 134 -10.43 6.50 23.40
CA TRP A 134 -10.81 5.41 24.30
C TRP A 134 -9.89 5.30 25.51
N PHE A 135 -8.58 5.15 25.29
CA PHE A 135 -7.60 4.77 26.30
C PHE A 135 -6.95 5.95 27.02
N ASN A 136 -6.83 7.13 26.40
CA ASN A 136 -6.16 8.25 27.08
C ASN A 136 -7.01 8.79 28.22
N GLU A 137 -6.34 9.29 29.25
CA GLU A 137 -6.99 9.86 30.42
C GLU A 137 -7.37 11.33 30.20
N GLN A 138 -8.45 11.74 30.86
CA GLN A 138 -8.84 13.12 31.02
C GLN A 138 -7.94 13.77 32.08
N GLY A 139 -7.14 14.76 31.70
CA GLY A 139 -6.14 15.36 32.61
C GLY A 139 -6.70 15.95 33.92
N ASN A 140 -8.00 16.24 34.00
CA ASN A 140 -8.66 16.75 35.20
C ASN A 140 -9.26 15.66 36.11
N THR A 141 -9.51 14.45 35.61
CA THR A 141 -10.14 13.35 36.38
C THR A 141 -9.29 12.09 36.48
N GLY A 142 -8.23 11.97 35.66
CA GLY A 142 -7.42 10.74 35.55
C GLY A 142 -8.21 9.53 35.03
N SER A 143 -9.44 9.74 34.54
CA SER A 143 -10.28 8.67 34.00
C SER A 143 -10.19 8.64 32.49
N PRO A 144 -10.28 7.45 31.84
CA PRO A 144 -10.31 7.36 30.39
C PRO A 144 -11.42 8.22 29.77
N TRP A 145 -11.19 8.72 28.55
CA TRP A 145 -12.22 9.47 27.82
C TRP A 145 -13.45 8.60 27.52
N ASN A 146 -13.26 7.36 27.04
CA ASN A 146 -14.33 6.47 26.58
C ASN A 146 -15.25 7.12 25.51
N ARG A 147 -14.65 7.88 24.57
CA ARG A 147 -15.33 8.67 23.53
C ARG A 147 -15.06 8.18 22.11
N ASN A 148 -15.05 6.87 21.95
CA ASN A 148 -15.08 6.19 20.65
C ASN A 148 -16.44 5.49 20.55
N TYR A 149 -17.24 5.78 19.53
CA TYR A 149 -18.67 5.43 19.50
C TYR A 149 -19.03 4.56 18.31
N ARG A 150 -19.91 3.58 18.52
CA ARG A 150 -20.49 2.74 17.47
C ARG A 150 -22.02 2.75 17.54
N TYR A 151 -22.68 2.52 16.41
CA TYR A 151 -24.13 2.33 16.38
C TYR A 151 -24.50 0.89 16.77
N VAL A 152 -25.24 0.74 17.87
CA VAL A 152 -25.79 -0.54 18.34
C VAL A 152 -27.29 -0.37 18.54
N GLY A 153 -28.09 -1.14 17.80
CA GLY A 153 -29.55 -1.10 17.93
C GLY A 153 -30.18 0.27 17.64
N GLY A 154 -29.55 1.08 16.78
CA GLY A 154 -30.00 2.43 16.45
C GLY A 154 -29.52 3.54 17.39
N SER A 155 -28.71 3.21 18.40
CA SER A 155 -28.17 4.16 19.38
C SER A 155 -26.64 4.18 19.36
N LEU A 156 -26.04 5.34 19.59
CA LEU A 156 -24.60 5.45 19.82
C LEU A 156 -24.23 4.84 21.17
N THR A 157 -23.23 3.97 21.16
CA THR A 157 -22.67 3.34 22.36
C THR A 157 -21.17 3.48 22.33
N ALA A 158 -20.58 3.93 23.44
CA ALA A 158 -19.14 4.00 23.60
C ALA A 158 -18.53 2.59 23.56
N ALA A 159 -17.43 2.40 22.83
CA ALA A 159 -16.76 1.13 22.74
C ALA A 159 -15.30 1.27 22.27
N ALA A 160 -14.48 0.28 22.62
CA ALA A 160 -13.08 0.24 22.25
C ALA A 160 -12.89 0.17 20.71
N PRO A 161 -11.76 0.69 20.19
CA PRO A 161 -11.37 0.46 18.79
C PRO A 161 -11.21 -1.05 18.52
N LEU A 162 -11.42 -1.44 17.28
CA LEU A 162 -11.31 -2.83 16.82
C LEU A 162 -9.91 -3.18 16.31
N GLY A 163 -9.06 -2.18 16.06
CA GLY A 163 -7.70 -2.30 15.57
C GLY A 163 -7.61 -2.11 14.05
N GLY A 164 -6.51 -1.53 13.59
CA GLY A 164 -6.22 -1.30 12.18
C GLY A 164 -6.98 -0.15 11.53
N GLU A 165 -7.55 0.75 12.34
CA GLU A 165 -8.10 2.02 11.91
C GLU A 165 -6.98 2.97 11.43
N ILE A 166 -7.25 3.74 10.37
CA ILE A 166 -6.26 4.72 9.87
C ILE A 166 -6.06 5.84 10.89
N MET A 167 -7.08 6.16 11.68
CA MET A 167 -7.04 7.21 12.71
C MET A 167 -6.55 6.69 14.07
N ASN A 168 -5.78 5.62 14.22
CA ASN A 168 -5.16 5.34 15.52
C ASN A 168 -3.85 6.14 15.70
N GLU A 169 -3.54 6.57 16.94
CA GLU A 169 -2.21 7.13 17.27
C GLU A 169 -1.09 6.12 17.05
N GLY A 170 -1.42 4.83 17.14
CA GLY A 170 -0.51 3.71 17.07
C GLY A 170 -1.15 2.50 16.45
N ASN A 171 -0.36 1.73 15.71
CA ASN A 171 -0.85 0.50 15.09
C ASN A 171 0.28 -0.52 15.09
N ALA A 172 0.10 -1.59 15.88
CA ALA A 172 1.03 -2.71 15.93
C ALA A 172 0.23 -4.03 15.87
N PRO A 173 0.72 -5.06 15.15
CA PRO A 173 0.14 -6.39 15.21
C PRO A 173 0.13 -6.94 16.64
N GLY A 174 -0.83 -7.81 16.95
CA GLY A 174 -0.88 -8.53 18.24
C GLY A 174 -1.60 -7.81 19.39
N PHE A 175 -2.07 -6.58 19.20
CA PHE A 175 -2.82 -5.86 20.24
C PHE A 175 -4.31 -6.19 20.22
N LEU A 176 -4.86 -6.56 21.37
CA LEU A 176 -6.30 -6.79 21.52
C LEU A 176 -7.06 -5.46 21.57
N PRO A 177 -8.36 -5.43 21.19
CA PRO A 177 -9.23 -4.25 21.35
C PRO A 177 -9.24 -3.62 22.76
N SER A 178 -8.80 -4.36 23.79
CA SER A 178 -8.70 -3.88 25.16
C SER A 178 -7.34 -3.26 25.54
N GLN A 179 -6.39 -3.15 24.60
CA GLN A 179 -5.04 -2.66 24.84
C GLN A 179 -4.72 -1.51 23.89
N LYS A 180 -4.05 -0.48 24.41
CA LYS A 180 -3.58 0.63 23.59
C LYS A 180 -2.30 0.19 22.84
N PRO A 181 -2.28 0.23 21.50
CA PRO A 181 -1.04 -0.01 20.76
C PRO A 181 -0.01 1.10 21.03
N PRO A 182 1.30 0.81 20.90
CA PRO A 182 2.34 1.84 20.93
C PRO A 182 2.13 2.84 19.81
N LYS A 183 2.39 4.13 20.08
CA LYS A 183 2.23 5.21 19.11
C LYS A 183 3.16 5.02 17.91
N GLY A 184 2.71 5.49 16.75
CA GLY A 184 3.47 5.54 15.52
C GLY A 184 3.15 4.43 14.52
N ILE A 185 3.77 4.57 13.36
CA ILE A 185 3.70 3.66 12.22
C ILE A 185 5.08 3.00 12.11
N PRO A 186 5.19 1.66 12.18
CA PRO A 186 6.46 0.99 11.91
C PRO A 186 6.96 1.31 10.48
N GLY A 187 8.28 1.40 10.29
CA GLY A 187 8.85 1.48 8.94
C GLY A 187 8.39 0.29 8.10
N GLY A 188 7.96 0.52 6.86
CA GLY A 188 7.39 -0.52 6.01
C GLY A 188 5.94 -0.94 6.32
N ALA A 189 5.26 -0.27 7.25
CA ALA A 189 3.81 -0.39 7.39
C ALA A 189 3.09 0.66 6.51
N TYR A 190 1.99 0.24 5.88
CA TYR A 190 1.19 1.08 4.98
C TYR A 190 -0.30 0.93 5.33
N TRP A 191 -0.99 2.07 5.43
CA TRP A 191 -2.43 2.22 5.64
C TRP A 191 -2.97 3.23 4.62
N ARG A 192 -3.24 2.75 3.41
CA ARG A 192 -3.50 3.64 2.26
C ARG A 192 -4.97 3.82 1.90
N THR A 193 -5.85 3.29 2.74
CA THR A 193 -7.28 3.25 2.44
C THR A 193 -8.09 3.46 3.73
N VAL A 194 -9.09 4.33 3.65
CA VAL A 194 -9.98 4.73 4.75
C VAL A 194 -10.75 3.52 5.27
N SER A 195 -10.70 3.29 6.58
CA SER A 195 -11.29 2.10 7.20
C SER A 195 -12.81 2.23 7.38
N LYS A 196 -13.44 1.16 7.88
CA LYS A 196 -14.88 1.13 8.13
C LYS A 196 -15.33 2.07 9.24
N ASP A 197 -14.44 2.28 10.22
CA ASP A 197 -14.64 3.14 11.37
C ASP A 197 -14.77 4.60 10.89
N GLU A 198 -13.86 5.05 10.02
CA GLU A 198 -13.95 6.37 9.41
C GLU A 198 -15.16 6.52 8.49
N ILE A 199 -15.58 5.48 7.76
CA ILE A 199 -16.84 5.56 6.97
C ILE A 199 -18.05 5.77 7.87
N ALA A 200 -18.13 5.07 9.01
CA ALA A 200 -19.21 5.27 9.97
C ALA A 200 -19.22 6.71 10.51
N GLY A 201 -18.03 7.28 10.77
CA GLY A 201 -17.91 8.69 11.16
C GLY A 201 -18.25 9.67 10.03
N LEU A 202 -17.91 9.38 8.78
CA LEU A 202 -18.30 10.21 7.61
C LEU A 202 -19.82 10.23 7.44
N ASP A 203 -20.47 9.07 7.57
CA ASP A 203 -21.92 8.94 7.52
C ASP A 203 -22.60 9.71 8.65
N TYR A 204 -22.00 9.73 9.85
CA TYR A 204 -22.48 10.51 10.99
C TYR A 204 -22.31 12.03 10.82
N MET A 205 -21.11 12.45 10.43
CA MET A 205 -20.66 13.85 10.46
C MET A 205 -21.11 14.67 9.25
N TYR A 206 -21.07 14.07 8.06
CA TYR A 206 -21.34 14.79 6.82
C TYR A 206 -22.65 14.37 6.16
N GLY A 207 -23.02 13.08 6.24
CA GLY A 207 -24.23 12.54 5.62
C GLY A 207 -24.33 12.76 4.09
N ALA A 208 -23.25 13.24 3.48
CA ALA A 208 -23.14 13.62 2.07
C ALA A 208 -21.68 13.46 1.60
N PRO A 209 -21.46 13.32 0.28
CA PRO A 209 -20.14 13.34 -0.33
C PRO A 209 -19.27 14.51 0.11
N LEU A 210 -18.00 14.24 0.39
CA LEU A 210 -16.95 15.24 0.38
C LEU A 210 -16.60 15.58 -1.07
N ASN A 211 -16.09 16.80 -1.31
CA ASN A 211 -15.66 17.27 -2.63
C ASN A 211 -14.41 18.14 -2.45
N PHE A 212 -13.25 17.58 -2.77
CA PHE A 212 -11.98 18.27 -2.63
C PHE A 212 -11.54 18.89 -3.96
N VAL A 213 -11.10 20.15 -3.91
CA VAL A 213 -10.59 20.85 -5.11
C VAL A 213 -9.22 21.42 -4.82
N GLU A 214 -8.20 20.94 -5.56
CA GLU A 214 -6.86 21.53 -5.53
C GLU A 214 -6.93 22.92 -6.18
N VAL A 215 -6.46 23.93 -5.46
CA VAL A 215 -6.31 25.31 -5.97
C VAL A 215 -4.83 25.67 -6.15
N GLY A 216 -4.55 26.74 -6.91
CA GLY A 216 -3.19 27.22 -7.09
C GLY A 216 -2.51 27.57 -5.76
N ALA A 217 -1.18 27.45 -5.70
CA ALA A 217 -0.41 27.69 -4.46
C ALA A 217 -0.63 29.10 -3.86
N ASN A 218 -0.95 30.08 -4.71
CA ASN A 218 -1.20 31.47 -4.34
C ASN A 218 -2.68 31.78 -4.02
N GLU A 219 -3.59 30.82 -4.19
CA GLU A 219 -5.01 30.99 -3.91
C GLU A 219 -5.32 30.69 -2.44
N GLU A 220 -6.44 31.19 -1.94
CA GLU A 220 -6.93 30.82 -0.60
C GLU A 220 -7.47 29.39 -0.63
N ALA A 221 -7.10 28.60 0.38
CA ALA A 221 -7.52 27.22 0.53
C ALA A 221 -8.02 26.99 1.96
N MET A 222 -9.01 26.11 2.10
CA MET A 222 -9.51 25.68 3.41
C MET A 222 -8.54 24.71 4.07
N ILE A 223 -7.87 23.85 3.29
CA ILE A 223 -6.82 22.95 3.78
C ILE A 223 -5.48 23.32 3.14
N THR A 224 -4.44 23.52 3.95
CA THR A 224 -3.08 23.71 3.46
C THR A 224 -2.19 22.55 3.86
N VAL A 225 -1.56 21.90 2.88
CA VAL A 225 -0.53 20.88 3.09
C VAL A 225 0.83 21.56 3.11
N SER A 226 1.52 21.51 4.25
CA SER A 226 2.81 22.15 4.51
C SER A 226 3.83 21.18 5.09
N THR A 227 5.06 21.64 5.27
CA THR A 227 6.04 20.96 6.12
C THR A 227 5.98 21.50 7.55
N PHE A 228 6.56 20.75 8.49
CA PHE A 228 6.86 21.23 9.83
C PHE A 228 8.08 20.48 10.40
N VAL A 229 8.69 21.07 11.44
CA VAL A 229 9.79 20.44 12.17
C VAL A 229 9.22 19.54 13.27
N GLY A 230 9.31 18.22 13.08
CA GLY A 230 8.95 17.20 14.05
C GLY A 230 9.87 17.15 15.26
N SER A 231 9.30 16.86 16.44
CA SER A 231 9.99 16.78 17.74
C SER A 231 11.10 15.70 17.76
N GLY A 232 12.30 16.06 17.30
CA GLY A 232 13.41 15.12 17.17
C GLY A 232 13.17 14.03 16.11
N GLY A 233 12.35 14.31 15.10
CA GLY A 233 12.05 13.38 14.00
C GLY A 233 11.04 12.27 14.31
N SER A 234 10.57 12.15 15.55
CA SER A 234 9.58 11.13 15.96
C SER A 234 8.13 11.44 15.54
N ASN A 235 7.80 12.73 15.35
CA ASN A 235 6.47 13.12 14.89
C ASN A 235 6.47 13.24 13.36
N LEU A 236 5.66 12.40 12.70
CA LEU A 236 5.63 12.27 11.24
C LEU A 236 4.64 13.25 10.59
N GLY A 237 3.58 13.59 11.32
CA GLY A 237 2.49 14.44 10.84
C GLY A 237 1.86 15.26 11.95
N VAL A 238 1.16 16.31 11.57
CA VAL A 238 0.29 17.06 12.47
C VAL A 238 -0.85 17.69 11.69
N ALA A 239 -2.06 17.57 12.21
CA ALA A 239 -3.21 18.24 11.63
C ALA A 239 -4.34 18.49 12.63
N GLY A 240 -5.25 19.36 12.21
CA GLY A 240 -6.48 19.67 12.91
C GLY A 240 -7.07 21.00 12.46
N PRO A 241 -8.25 21.38 12.96
CA PRO A 241 -8.85 22.68 12.69
C PRO A 241 -7.96 23.82 13.25
N ASP A 242 -7.41 24.67 12.39
CA ASP A 242 -6.64 25.85 12.80
C ASP A 242 -7.59 26.95 13.29
N THR A 243 -8.64 27.19 12.50
CA THR A 243 -9.66 28.19 12.78
C THR A 243 -11.05 27.64 12.56
N SER A 244 -11.97 28.15 13.36
CA SER A 244 -13.35 27.67 13.36
C SER A 244 -14.30 28.69 13.97
N THR A 245 -15.57 28.59 13.59
CA THR A 245 -16.65 29.39 14.17
C THR A 245 -17.74 28.49 14.73
N ALA A 246 -18.41 28.93 15.81
CA ALA A 246 -19.58 28.21 16.31
C ALA A 246 -20.65 28.14 15.22
N ARG A 247 -21.26 26.96 15.01
CA ARG A 247 -22.35 26.79 14.04
C ARG A 247 -23.58 27.62 14.42
N SER A 248 -23.83 27.76 15.72
CA SER A 248 -24.86 28.63 16.27
C SER A 248 -24.28 29.53 17.37
N PRO A 249 -24.29 30.87 17.21
CA PRO A 249 -23.86 31.77 18.26
C PRO A 249 -24.60 31.51 19.58
N GLY A 250 -23.86 31.41 20.68
CA GLY A 250 -24.42 31.16 22.02
C GLY A 250 -24.87 29.72 22.30
N ASN A 251 -24.80 28.81 21.33
CA ASN A 251 -25.10 27.39 21.53
C ASN A 251 -23.85 26.53 21.28
N ALA A 252 -23.11 26.23 22.35
CA ALA A 252 -21.91 25.39 22.27
C ALA A 252 -22.21 23.94 21.84
N ALA A 253 -23.44 23.45 22.06
CA ALA A 253 -23.82 22.10 21.68
C ALA A 253 -24.01 21.92 20.17
N ALA A 254 -24.11 23.02 19.40
CA ALA A 254 -24.27 22.98 17.95
C ALA A 254 -22.97 22.67 17.19
N GLY A 255 -21.84 22.49 17.87
CA GLY A 255 -20.55 22.24 17.23
C GLY A 255 -19.93 23.43 16.52
N ARG A 256 -18.89 23.16 15.75
CA ARG A 256 -18.06 24.20 15.10
C ARG A 256 -17.85 23.91 13.62
N ARG A 257 -17.98 24.97 12.82
CA ARG A 257 -17.61 24.97 11.41
C ARG A 257 -16.11 25.20 11.30
N ILE A 258 -15.40 24.28 10.67
CA ILE A 258 -13.99 24.45 10.30
C ILE A 258 -13.93 25.49 9.17
N LEU A 259 -13.03 26.46 9.32
CA LEU A 259 -12.76 27.47 8.29
C LEU A 259 -11.44 27.19 7.58
N THR A 260 -10.40 26.90 8.36
CA THR A 260 -9.09 26.52 7.86
C THR A 260 -8.49 25.39 8.67
N SER A 261 -7.64 24.59 8.03
CA SER A 261 -6.87 23.52 8.63
C SER A 261 -5.52 23.38 7.92
N THR A 262 -4.51 22.95 8.66
CA THR A 262 -3.17 22.68 8.15
C THR A 262 -2.84 21.20 8.33
N VAL A 263 -2.37 20.56 7.26
CA VAL A 263 -1.74 19.25 7.27
C VAL A 263 -0.23 19.46 7.18
N GLY A 264 0.48 19.29 8.29
CA GLY A 264 1.93 19.32 8.34
C GLY A 264 2.52 17.93 8.16
N ILE A 265 3.48 17.79 7.26
CA ILE A 265 4.33 16.58 7.12
C ILE A 265 5.74 16.92 7.59
N SER A 266 6.37 16.01 8.33
CA SER A 266 7.70 16.25 8.91
C SER A 266 8.77 16.39 7.83
N ASP A 267 9.62 17.42 7.95
CA ASP A 267 10.81 17.64 7.10
C ASP A 267 12.12 17.20 7.76
N ASN A 268 12.04 16.62 8.96
CA ASN A 268 13.19 16.16 9.75
C ASN A 268 12.91 14.82 10.46
N ALA A 269 12.05 13.98 9.88
CA ALA A 269 11.71 12.67 10.40
C ALA A 269 12.95 11.78 10.60
N SER A 270 12.99 10.97 11.67
CA SER A 270 14.11 10.06 11.95
C SER A 270 14.18 8.89 10.95
N ILE A 271 13.03 8.52 10.40
CA ILE A 271 12.88 7.64 9.23
C ILE A 271 12.29 8.49 8.10
N GLU A 272 12.88 8.41 6.91
CA GLU A 272 12.45 9.23 5.77
C GLU A 272 10.97 8.99 5.44
N VAL A 273 10.26 10.06 5.07
CA VAL A 273 8.86 9.98 4.62
C VAL A 273 8.81 10.02 3.09
N GLY A 274 8.18 9.02 2.48
CA GLY A 274 8.21 8.88 1.02
C GLY A 274 7.43 7.69 0.49
N VAL A 275 7.89 7.14 -0.63
CA VAL A 275 7.35 5.90 -1.22
C VAL A 275 8.49 4.93 -1.51
N MET A 276 8.24 3.65 -1.28
CA MET A 276 9.15 2.56 -1.65
C MET A 276 8.59 1.89 -2.91
N PRO A 277 9.08 2.24 -4.11
CA PRO A 277 8.58 1.62 -5.32
C PRO A 277 9.13 0.19 -5.50
N ARG A 278 8.42 -0.63 -6.29
CA ARG A 278 8.99 -1.86 -6.85
C ARG A 278 8.62 -2.04 -8.31
N THR A 279 9.63 -2.32 -9.10
CA THR A 279 9.62 -2.65 -10.51
C THR A 279 9.53 -4.16 -10.70
N SER A 280 8.52 -4.60 -11.46
CA SER A 280 8.44 -5.97 -11.95
C SER A 280 8.26 -5.97 -13.47
N ASN A 281 8.89 -6.94 -14.11
CA ASN A 281 8.79 -7.16 -15.55
C ASN A 281 8.63 -8.64 -15.84
N TRP A 282 7.97 -8.96 -16.94
CA TRP A 282 7.72 -10.33 -17.36
C TRP A 282 8.07 -10.51 -18.83
N HIS A 283 8.76 -11.61 -19.12
CA HIS A 283 8.89 -12.13 -20.48
C HIS A 283 7.94 -13.31 -20.65
N PHE A 284 6.95 -13.19 -21.52
CA PHE A 284 6.03 -14.28 -21.81
C PHE A 284 6.22 -14.81 -23.23
N THR A 285 6.38 -16.12 -23.37
CA THR A 285 6.37 -16.84 -24.65
C THR A 285 5.03 -17.56 -24.81
N ASN A 286 4.27 -17.17 -25.84
CA ASN A 286 2.93 -17.67 -26.11
C ASN A 286 2.98 -19.07 -26.73
N ASN A 287 2.46 -20.09 -26.03
CA ASN A 287 2.29 -21.45 -26.56
C ASN A 287 0.82 -21.90 -26.55
N SER A 288 -0.12 -20.96 -26.44
CA SER A 288 -1.56 -21.25 -26.35
C SER A 288 -2.18 -21.80 -27.65
N GLY A 289 -1.44 -21.78 -28.75
CA GLY A 289 -1.93 -22.17 -30.08
C GLY A 289 -2.70 -21.07 -30.82
N VAL A 290 -3.00 -19.95 -30.16
CA VAL A 290 -3.67 -18.78 -30.76
C VAL A 290 -2.83 -17.52 -30.56
N ALA A 291 -2.89 -16.58 -31.50
CA ALA A 291 -2.18 -15.30 -31.38
C ALA A 291 -2.87 -14.38 -30.37
N LEU A 292 -2.09 -13.68 -29.54
CA LEU A 292 -2.59 -12.72 -28.53
C LEU A 292 -2.47 -11.28 -29.02
N GLU A 293 -3.42 -10.42 -28.68
CA GLU A 293 -3.44 -9.00 -29.06
C GLU A 293 -3.39 -8.03 -27.87
N ALA A 294 -3.60 -8.53 -26.65
CA ALA A 294 -3.51 -7.75 -25.43
C ALA A 294 -3.17 -8.65 -24.25
N LEU A 295 -2.55 -8.06 -23.23
CA LEU A 295 -2.36 -8.66 -21.91
C LEU A 295 -2.98 -7.76 -20.84
N SER A 296 -3.52 -8.35 -19.80
CA SER A 296 -4.07 -7.66 -18.63
C SER A 296 -3.46 -8.26 -17.38
N VAL A 297 -2.90 -7.39 -16.53
CA VAL A 297 -2.31 -7.75 -15.23
C VAL A 297 -3.18 -7.14 -14.14
N ARG A 298 -3.65 -7.97 -13.21
CA ARG A 298 -4.32 -7.53 -12.00
C ARG A 298 -3.32 -7.52 -10.85
N ALA A 299 -2.96 -6.32 -10.39
CA ALA A 299 -2.08 -6.09 -9.28
C ALA A 299 -2.86 -5.87 -7.98
N GLU A 300 -2.29 -6.24 -6.84
CA GLU A 300 -2.83 -6.05 -5.49
C GLU A 300 -1.82 -5.35 -4.60
N GLY A 301 -2.29 -4.43 -3.75
CA GLY A 301 -1.45 -3.67 -2.82
C GLY A 301 -1.15 -2.25 -3.23
N THR A 302 -1.78 -1.73 -4.27
CA THR A 302 -1.72 -0.29 -4.57
C THR A 302 -3.11 0.28 -4.79
N SER A 303 -3.35 1.45 -4.22
CA SER A 303 -4.54 2.26 -4.52
C SER A 303 -4.31 3.22 -5.70
N LEU A 304 -3.08 3.32 -6.24
CA LEU A 304 -2.81 4.11 -7.44
C LEU A 304 -3.32 3.42 -8.70
N ARG A 305 -4.04 4.18 -9.54
CA ARG A 305 -4.54 3.66 -10.82
C ARG A 305 -3.44 3.52 -11.85
N THR A 306 -2.58 4.53 -11.94
CA THR A 306 -1.53 4.61 -12.96
C THR A 306 -0.23 4.14 -12.34
N ALA A 307 0.49 3.27 -13.05
CA ALA A 307 1.84 2.89 -12.66
C ALA A 307 2.79 4.10 -12.68
N LEU A 308 3.84 4.05 -11.86
CA LEU A 308 4.89 5.08 -11.86
C LEU A 308 5.66 5.07 -13.18
N SER A 309 5.89 3.88 -13.71
CA SER A 309 6.51 3.64 -15.01
C SER A 309 6.01 2.33 -15.61
N THR A 310 6.11 2.21 -16.93
CA THR A 310 5.64 1.04 -17.69
C THR A 310 6.68 0.65 -18.71
N PHE A 311 6.85 -0.65 -18.92
CA PHE A 311 7.91 -1.21 -19.76
C PHE A 311 7.29 -2.17 -20.78
N SER A 312 7.76 -2.09 -22.03
CA SER A 312 7.46 -3.11 -23.02
C SER A 312 8.47 -3.07 -24.15
N ASN A 313 9.12 -4.21 -24.40
CA ASN A 313 10.18 -4.32 -25.38
C ASN A 313 10.19 -5.68 -26.09
N GLY A 314 11.03 -5.79 -27.12
CA GLY A 314 11.05 -6.92 -28.06
C GLY A 314 10.29 -6.65 -29.36
N SER A 315 10.23 -7.66 -30.24
CA SER A 315 9.60 -7.57 -31.57
C SER A 315 8.07 -7.42 -31.53
N ASN A 316 7.44 -7.91 -30.46
CA ASN A 316 6.00 -7.83 -30.23
C ASN A 316 5.68 -6.94 -29.01
N ARG A 317 6.47 -5.90 -28.76
CA ARG A 317 6.22 -4.94 -27.67
C ARG A 317 4.85 -4.29 -27.82
N PHE A 318 4.21 -3.94 -26.71
CA PHE A 318 2.97 -3.18 -26.72
C PHE A 318 3.25 -1.70 -26.93
N ASN A 319 2.52 -1.06 -27.83
CA ASN A 319 2.61 0.39 -28.04
C ASN A 319 1.68 1.15 -27.09
N THR A 320 0.70 0.48 -26.50
CA THR A 320 -0.29 1.13 -25.64
C THR A 320 -0.38 0.44 -24.28
N TYR A 321 -0.36 1.26 -23.24
CA TYR A 321 -0.69 0.91 -21.87
C TYR A 321 -1.92 1.71 -21.43
N GLN A 322 -2.81 1.06 -20.68
CA GLN A 322 -3.94 1.72 -20.06
C GLN A 322 -4.20 1.15 -18.66
N PRO A 323 -4.36 2.00 -17.64
CA PRO A 323 -4.96 1.57 -16.37
C PRO A 323 -6.44 1.24 -16.62
N SER A 324 -6.85 0.01 -16.30
CA SER A 324 -8.22 -0.45 -16.46
C SER A 324 -9.06 -0.08 -15.24
N ASN A 325 -10.29 0.37 -15.49
CA ASN A 325 -11.28 0.70 -14.46
C ASN A 325 -11.94 -0.54 -13.83
N ALA A 326 -11.48 -1.75 -14.16
CA ALA A 326 -11.99 -2.98 -13.57
C ALA A 326 -11.47 -3.12 -12.13
N PHE A 327 -12.32 -2.77 -11.17
CA PHE A 327 -12.14 -3.08 -9.76
C PHE A 327 -12.75 -4.45 -9.46
N GLN A 328 -12.12 -5.23 -8.59
CA GLN A 328 -12.88 -6.27 -7.90
C GLN A 328 -13.77 -5.60 -6.86
N LEU A 329 -15.02 -6.04 -6.78
CA LEU A 329 -15.91 -5.69 -5.67
C LEU A 329 -15.15 -6.07 -4.38
N HIS A 330 -14.80 -5.09 -3.54
CA HIS A 330 -14.00 -5.24 -2.30
C HIS A 330 -12.46 -5.20 -2.42
N GLY A 331 -11.89 -5.08 -3.63
CA GLY A 331 -10.44 -4.94 -3.87
C GLY A 331 -10.01 -3.49 -4.11
N PHE A 332 -10.03 -2.65 -3.07
CA PHE A 332 -9.77 -1.19 -3.23
C PHE A 332 -8.28 -0.86 -3.48
N GLU A 333 -7.39 -1.79 -3.15
CA GLU A 333 -5.98 -1.82 -3.55
C GLU A 333 -5.70 -2.81 -4.69
N THR A 334 -6.75 -3.24 -5.41
CA THR A 334 -6.65 -4.11 -6.58
C THR A 334 -6.80 -3.28 -7.84
N ARG A 335 -5.81 -3.32 -8.73
CA ARG A 335 -5.73 -2.51 -9.94
C ARG A 335 -5.47 -3.36 -11.14
N SER A 336 -6.17 -3.07 -12.23
CA SER A 336 -5.98 -3.77 -13.49
C SER A 336 -5.17 -2.89 -14.45
N HIS A 337 -4.17 -3.47 -15.10
CA HIS A 337 -3.25 -2.80 -16.01
C HIS A 337 -3.25 -3.54 -17.35
N GLN A 338 -3.62 -2.84 -18.43
CA GLN A 338 -3.77 -3.44 -19.74
C GLN A 338 -2.67 -2.97 -20.69
N PHE A 339 -2.07 -3.91 -21.39
CA PHE A 339 -1.11 -3.72 -22.47
C PHE A 339 -1.74 -4.22 -23.77
N PHE A 340 -1.76 -3.41 -24.82
CA PHE A 340 -2.36 -3.77 -26.11
C PHE A 340 -1.70 -3.05 -27.28
N ASP A 341 -2.16 -3.36 -28.48
CA ASP A 341 -1.56 -2.90 -29.74
C ASP A 341 -0.08 -3.31 -29.85
N PRO A 342 0.19 -4.63 -29.95
CA PRO A 342 1.56 -5.11 -30.13
C PRO A 342 2.12 -4.66 -31.48
N SER A 343 3.38 -4.23 -31.51
CA SER A 343 4.06 -3.73 -32.72
C SER A 343 4.10 -4.71 -33.88
N GLY A 344 4.03 -6.02 -33.59
CA GLY A 344 3.92 -7.10 -34.56
C GLY A 344 2.48 -7.38 -35.04
N GLY A 345 1.50 -6.56 -34.65
CA GLY A 345 0.06 -6.76 -34.88
C GLY A 345 -0.59 -7.79 -33.93
N SER A 346 0.16 -8.83 -33.54
CA SER A 346 -0.21 -9.78 -32.50
C SER A 346 1.07 -10.44 -31.93
N ILE A 347 0.92 -11.30 -30.93
CA ILE A 347 1.97 -12.19 -30.41
C ILE A 347 1.64 -13.61 -30.87
N PRO A 348 2.25 -14.10 -31.97
CA PRO A 348 1.99 -15.44 -32.48
C PRO A 348 2.39 -16.54 -31.51
N SER A 349 1.84 -17.75 -31.70
CA SER A 349 2.32 -18.93 -30.97
C SER A 349 3.80 -19.18 -31.29
N GLY A 350 4.60 -19.53 -30.27
CA GLY A 350 6.05 -19.66 -30.33
C GLY A 350 6.83 -18.35 -30.26
N GLN A 351 6.16 -17.20 -30.18
CA GLN A 351 6.79 -15.89 -30.03
C GLN A 351 6.54 -15.31 -28.64
N GLY A 352 7.40 -14.39 -28.22
CA GLY A 352 7.29 -13.75 -26.91
C GLY A 352 7.24 -12.23 -26.95
N THR A 353 6.96 -11.65 -25.79
CA THR A 353 6.97 -10.21 -25.53
C THR A 353 7.41 -9.92 -24.09
N ASN A 354 7.93 -8.73 -23.86
CA ASN A 354 8.19 -8.21 -22.52
C ASN A 354 7.15 -7.16 -22.15
N PHE A 355 6.66 -7.21 -20.92
CA PHE A 355 5.74 -6.23 -20.35
C PHE A 355 5.95 -6.14 -18.85
N GLY A 356 5.81 -4.94 -18.29
CA GLY A 356 6.07 -4.71 -16.89
C GLY A 356 5.70 -3.30 -16.47
N PHE A 357 5.76 -3.06 -15.17
CA PHE A 357 5.50 -1.75 -14.59
C PHE A 357 6.10 -1.63 -13.19
N GLN A 358 6.26 -0.39 -12.74
CA GLN A 358 6.65 -0.04 -11.38
C GLN A 358 5.45 0.55 -10.65
N LEU A 359 5.18 0.04 -9.45
CA LEU A 359 4.17 0.61 -8.54
C LEU A 359 4.85 1.25 -7.35
N ASP A 360 4.08 2.04 -6.61
CA ASP A 360 4.50 2.92 -5.52
C ASP A 360 4.52 2.27 -4.13
N VAL A 361 4.33 0.95 -4.11
CA VAL A 361 4.51 0.09 -2.93
C VAL A 361 5.53 -0.97 -3.31
N TRP A 362 6.21 -1.55 -2.35
CA TRP A 362 7.26 -2.52 -2.60
C TRP A 362 6.75 -3.97 -2.50
N ASP A 363 5.66 -4.20 -1.76
CA ASP A 363 5.11 -5.53 -1.49
C ASP A 363 3.87 -5.86 -2.35
N TRP A 364 3.58 -5.06 -3.38
CA TRP A 364 2.47 -5.34 -4.29
C TRP A 364 2.64 -6.71 -4.97
N THR A 365 1.53 -7.33 -5.36
CA THR A 365 1.52 -8.67 -5.95
C THR A 365 0.69 -8.67 -7.23
N VAL A 366 0.74 -9.76 -7.97
CA VAL A 366 -0.12 -10.02 -9.13
C VAL A 366 -1.03 -11.18 -8.78
N SER A 367 -2.34 -10.95 -8.85
CA SER A 367 -3.33 -12.00 -8.59
C SER A 367 -3.93 -12.60 -9.84
N ALA A 368 -3.81 -11.95 -11.00
CA ALA A 368 -4.19 -12.54 -12.28
C ALA A 368 -3.41 -11.94 -13.44
N VAL A 369 -3.03 -12.77 -14.41
CA VAL A 369 -2.55 -12.31 -15.72
C VAL A 369 -3.31 -13.04 -16.80
N THR A 370 -3.87 -12.29 -17.75
CA THR A 370 -4.64 -12.86 -18.84
C THR A 370 -4.23 -12.24 -20.17
N GLY A 371 -4.15 -13.07 -21.21
CA GLY A 371 -4.06 -12.62 -22.59
C GLY A 371 -5.42 -12.63 -23.27
N ARG A 372 -5.67 -11.67 -24.15
CA ARG A 372 -6.80 -11.71 -25.08
C ARG A 372 -6.33 -12.21 -26.43
N SER A 373 -6.94 -13.28 -26.93
CA SER A 373 -6.65 -13.81 -28.25
C SER A 373 -7.23 -12.91 -29.34
N THR A 374 -6.70 -13.02 -30.56
CA THR A 374 -7.26 -12.40 -31.77
C THR A 374 -8.70 -12.87 -32.11
N GLN A 375 -9.18 -13.92 -31.45
CA GLN A 375 -10.55 -14.44 -31.57
C GLN A 375 -11.46 -13.94 -30.42
N GLY A 376 -10.91 -13.23 -29.44
CA GLY A 376 -11.62 -12.71 -28.27
C GLY A 376 -11.57 -13.60 -27.03
N ASP A 377 -10.89 -14.75 -27.09
CA ASP A 377 -10.76 -15.67 -25.95
C ASP A 377 -9.83 -15.10 -24.89
N ILE A 378 -10.12 -15.43 -23.63
CA ILE A 378 -9.26 -15.09 -22.49
C ILE A 378 -8.36 -16.29 -22.17
N VAL A 379 -7.05 -16.06 -22.21
CA VAL A 379 -6.00 -17.05 -21.99
C VAL A 379 -5.29 -16.74 -20.68
N PRO A 380 -5.47 -17.54 -19.61
CA PRO A 380 -4.78 -17.32 -18.34
C PRO A 380 -3.28 -17.61 -18.48
N LEU A 381 -2.43 -16.74 -17.90
CA LEU A 381 -0.97 -16.83 -17.99
C LEU A 381 -0.37 -17.08 -16.62
N SER A 382 0.43 -18.15 -16.49
CA SER A 382 1.06 -18.57 -15.22
C SER A 382 2.28 -17.71 -14.88
N VAL A 383 2.03 -16.50 -14.43
CA VAL A 383 3.03 -15.49 -14.05
C VAL A 383 3.16 -15.42 -12.52
N VAL A 384 4.32 -15.04 -12.01
CA VAL A 384 4.54 -14.84 -10.57
C VAL A 384 5.00 -13.42 -10.25
N SER A 385 4.77 -12.99 -9.01
CA SER A 385 5.40 -11.80 -8.41
C SER A 385 6.51 -12.22 -7.46
N LEU A 386 7.55 -11.39 -7.36
CA LEU A 386 8.74 -11.65 -6.54
C LEU A 386 8.98 -10.45 -5.64
N MET A 387 8.95 -10.63 -4.32
CA MET A 387 9.19 -9.55 -3.35
C MET A 387 10.15 -9.98 -2.26
N GLY A 388 10.86 -9.01 -1.67
CA GLY A 388 11.68 -9.27 -0.48
C GLY A 388 10.84 -9.85 0.66
N TRP A 389 11.45 -10.72 1.43
CA TRP A 389 10.84 -11.29 2.62
C TRP A 389 11.89 -11.39 3.72
N ASN A 390 11.52 -10.98 4.92
CA ASN A 390 12.34 -11.07 6.11
C ASN A 390 11.49 -11.39 7.34
N HIS A 391 12.06 -12.16 8.25
CA HIS A 391 11.47 -12.49 9.54
C HIS A 391 12.52 -12.33 10.63
N GLY A 392 12.29 -11.43 11.59
CA GLY A 392 13.19 -11.12 12.71
C GLY A 392 13.40 -9.62 12.89
N GLY A 393 13.74 -9.23 14.12
CA GLY A 393 13.55 -7.89 14.69
C GLY A 393 14.13 -6.69 13.93
N PHE A 394 13.36 -5.61 14.01
CA PHE A 394 13.56 -4.28 13.46
C PHE A 394 14.88 -3.61 13.88
N GLU A 395 15.68 -3.13 12.92
CA GLU A 395 16.36 -1.86 13.14
C GLU A 395 15.28 -0.77 13.18
N SER A 396 15.01 -0.24 14.36
CA SER A 396 14.67 1.18 14.42
C SER A 396 15.99 1.91 14.59
N PRO A 397 16.29 2.98 13.81
CA PRO A 397 17.31 3.95 14.22
C PRO A 397 16.98 4.59 15.58
N ASP A 398 15.78 4.38 16.10
CA ASP A 398 15.30 4.79 17.42
C ASP A 398 15.04 3.58 18.35
N ALA A 399 16.03 2.69 18.52
CA ALA A 399 16.23 2.24 19.89
C ALA A 399 16.38 3.52 20.73
N PRO A 400 15.56 3.78 21.76
CA PRO A 400 15.84 4.88 22.65
C PRO A 400 17.18 4.56 23.32
N SER A 401 18.27 5.07 22.73
CA SER A 401 19.41 5.46 23.53
C SER A 401 18.86 6.53 24.47
N GLU A 402 18.61 6.07 25.69
CA GLU A 402 18.34 6.82 26.91
C GLU A 402 16.88 6.89 27.36
N GLY A 403 16.64 6.15 28.44
CA GLY A 403 15.71 6.42 29.51
C GLY A 403 15.00 7.76 29.50
N ILE A 404 13.68 7.69 29.48
CA ILE A 404 12.86 8.53 30.35
C ILE A 404 12.23 7.60 31.37
N VAL A 405 13.01 7.27 32.40
CA VAL A 405 12.46 7.23 33.75
C VAL A 405 12.12 8.68 34.06
N LEU A 406 10.85 9.07 33.93
CA LEU A 406 10.38 10.23 34.69
C LEU A 406 10.52 9.84 36.17
N PRO A 407 11.24 10.60 37.01
CA PRO A 407 11.16 10.42 38.44
C PRO A 407 9.77 10.91 38.89
N GLY A 408 8.82 9.98 39.03
CA GLY A 408 7.53 10.24 39.65
C GLY A 408 6.39 9.48 39.00
N ASP A 409 5.99 8.39 39.65
CA ASP A 409 4.66 7.73 39.59
C ASP A 409 4.11 7.33 38.22
N LEU A 410 4.34 6.07 37.84
CA LEU A 410 3.29 5.14 37.41
C LEU A 410 3.78 3.69 37.61
N ALA A 411 4.08 3.34 38.87
CA ALA A 411 4.15 1.95 39.30
C ALA A 411 2.71 1.39 39.35
N GLY A 412 2.21 0.82 38.25
CA GLY A 412 0.82 0.34 38.24
C GLY A 412 0.36 -0.57 37.11
N LEU A 413 1.15 -0.81 36.05
CA LEU A 413 0.74 -1.72 34.97
C LEU A 413 1.88 -2.67 34.56
N SER A 414 2.42 -3.39 35.55
CA SER A 414 3.21 -4.60 35.29
C SER A 414 2.24 -5.76 35.06
N GLY A 415 1.91 -6.06 33.81
CA GLY A 415 0.87 -7.03 33.51
C GLY A 415 0.93 -7.67 32.12
N SER A 416 2.12 -7.84 31.53
CA SER A 416 2.30 -8.84 30.47
C SER A 416 3.76 -9.26 30.40
N THR A 417 4.04 -10.46 30.90
CA THR A 417 5.24 -11.24 30.60
C THR A 417 5.07 -11.84 29.19
N HIS A 418 5.00 -10.99 28.17
CA HIS A 418 5.13 -11.45 26.80
C HIS A 418 6.61 -11.73 26.59
N ASP A 419 6.97 -13.01 26.43
CA ASP A 419 8.36 -13.41 26.21
C ASP A 419 8.76 -12.96 24.81
N PRO A 420 9.74 -12.06 24.68
CA PRO A 420 10.19 -11.63 23.39
C PRO A 420 10.62 -12.79 22.46
N ALA A 421 11.09 -13.90 23.03
CA ALA A 421 11.54 -15.03 22.22
C ALA A 421 10.43 -15.71 21.39
N GLU A 422 9.15 -15.62 21.79
CA GLU A 422 8.04 -16.26 21.06
C GLU A 422 7.63 -15.51 19.77
N ASP A 423 8.09 -14.26 19.60
CA ASP A 423 7.92 -13.44 18.39
C ASP A 423 9.22 -13.36 17.55
N GLY A 424 10.22 -14.20 17.86
CA GLY A 424 11.51 -14.21 17.14
C GLY A 424 12.53 -13.17 17.64
N PHE A 425 12.56 -12.85 18.94
CA PHE A 425 13.51 -11.88 19.52
C PHE A 425 14.67 -12.56 20.29
N SER A 426 15.89 -12.01 20.22
CA SER A 426 17.00 -12.36 21.15
C SER A 426 17.74 -11.10 21.63
N THR A 427 18.01 -10.98 22.94
CA THR A 427 18.39 -9.72 23.60
C THR A 427 19.86 -9.61 24.00
N THR A 428 20.79 -10.05 23.16
CA THR A 428 22.22 -9.84 23.43
C THR A 428 22.82 -8.82 22.48
N GLN A 429 23.02 -7.60 22.99
CA GLN A 429 23.83 -6.48 22.44
C GLN A 429 23.14 -5.32 21.69
N GLY A 430 21.81 -5.22 21.68
CA GLY A 430 21.15 -4.06 21.06
C GLY A 430 21.30 -3.98 19.54
N GLU A 431 21.77 -5.07 18.91
CA GLU A 431 21.69 -5.33 17.48
C GLU A 431 20.51 -6.27 17.24
N TRP A 432 19.48 -5.80 16.55
CA TRP A 432 18.37 -6.63 16.08
C TRP A 432 18.74 -7.20 14.71
N ARG A 433 18.64 -8.52 14.54
CA ARG A 433 18.98 -9.20 13.29
C ARG A 433 17.75 -9.94 12.78
N SER A 434 17.53 -9.93 11.47
CA SER A 434 16.58 -10.85 10.85
C SER A 434 17.01 -12.28 11.21
N LEU A 435 16.05 -13.09 11.68
CA LEU A 435 16.27 -14.50 11.97
C LEU A 435 16.29 -15.32 10.67
N ALA A 436 15.46 -14.93 9.71
CA ALA A 436 15.41 -15.53 8.38
C ALA A 436 15.17 -14.47 7.30
N GLU A 437 15.78 -14.65 6.12
CA GLU A 437 15.70 -13.72 4.99
C GLU A 437 15.59 -14.45 3.66
N GLY A 438 14.93 -13.80 2.70
CA GLY A 438 14.86 -14.27 1.34
C GLY A 438 13.84 -13.48 0.51
N PHE A 439 13.01 -14.20 -0.23
CA PHE A 439 11.98 -13.58 -1.05
C PHE A 439 10.75 -14.47 -1.18
N ARG A 440 9.60 -13.84 -1.35
CA ARG A 440 8.31 -14.50 -1.54
C ARG A 440 7.93 -14.52 -3.02
N ILE A 441 7.45 -15.67 -3.45
CA ILE A 441 6.86 -15.90 -4.77
C ILE A 441 5.34 -15.94 -4.59
N VAL A 442 4.62 -15.11 -5.34
CA VAL A 442 3.15 -15.12 -5.34
C VAL A 442 2.67 -15.51 -6.72
N ALA A 443 1.97 -16.64 -6.83
CA ALA A 443 1.44 -17.13 -8.09
C ALA A 443 0.17 -16.39 -8.50
N SER A 444 0.06 -16.02 -9.77
CA SER A 444 -1.21 -15.58 -10.35
C SER A 444 -2.28 -16.67 -10.25
N ASP A 445 -3.55 -16.35 -10.48
CA ASP A 445 -4.68 -17.31 -10.53
C ASP A 445 -4.48 -18.49 -11.50
N ALA A 446 -3.61 -18.37 -12.48
CA ALA A 446 -3.25 -19.44 -13.41
C ALA A 446 -2.19 -20.38 -12.80
N PRO A 447 -2.47 -21.68 -12.61
CA PRO A 447 -1.50 -22.64 -12.08
C PRO A 447 -0.33 -22.81 -13.03
N GLY A 448 0.87 -23.07 -12.49
CA GLY A 448 2.08 -23.24 -13.29
C GLY A 448 3.13 -24.08 -12.59
N THR A 449 4.13 -24.52 -13.33
CA THR A 449 5.30 -25.22 -12.79
C THR A 449 6.47 -24.25 -12.68
N LEU A 450 6.95 -23.99 -11.46
CA LEU A 450 8.22 -23.29 -11.21
C LEU A 450 9.36 -24.22 -11.62
N THR A 451 10.18 -23.78 -12.57
CA THR A 451 11.27 -24.59 -13.15
C THR A 451 12.65 -24.01 -12.90
N GLU A 452 12.74 -22.72 -12.62
CA GLU A 452 14.01 -22.02 -12.42
C GLU A 452 13.81 -20.86 -11.45
N LEU A 453 14.83 -20.59 -10.63
CA LEU A 453 14.83 -19.51 -9.66
C LEU A 453 16.26 -19.02 -9.41
N GLY A 454 16.43 -17.73 -9.16
CA GLY A 454 17.71 -17.21 -8.75
C GLY A 454 17.72 -15.71 -8.52
N PHE A 455 18.90 -15.19 -8.26
CA PHE A 455 19.12 -13.77 -7.98
C PHE A 455 20.51 -13.30 -8.44
N ALA A 456 20.69 -11.98 -8.51
CA ALA A 456 21.99 -11.35 -8.72
C ALA A 456 22.03 -10.00 -8.01
N SER A 457 23.18 -9.62 -7.46
CA SER A 457 23.42 -8.23 -7.07
C SER A 457 23.55 -7.39 -8.33
N VAL A 458 22.78 -6.30 -8.41
CA VAL A 458 22.79 -5.38 -9.55
C VAL A 458 23.03 -3.94 -9.11
N ALA A 459 23.46 -3.76 -7.87
CA ALA A 459 23.81 -2.48 -7.28
C ALA A 459 24.78 -1.71 -8.19
N GLY A 460 24.42 -0.46 -8.51
CA GLY A 460 25.23 0.42 -9.35
C GLY A 460 25.16 0.14 -10.85
N LEU A 461 24.43 -0.89 -11.31
CA LEU A 461 24.21 -1.11 -12.74
C LEU A 461 23.16 -0.18 -13.34
N GLY A 462 22.32 0.43 -12.50
CA GLY A 462 21.26 1.36 -12.91
C GLY A 462 20.24 0.69 -13.84
N LEU A 463 19.88 -0.56 -13.54
CA LEU A 463 18.92 -1.30 -14.35
C LEU A 463 17.55 -0.63 -14.24
N THR A 464 16.85 -0.58 -15.36
CA THR A 464 15.46 -0.16 -15.43
C THR A 464 14.57 -1.36 -15.72
N GLY A 465 13.24 -1.19 -15.63
CA GLY A 465 12.30 -2.26 -15.98
C GLY A 465 12.47 -2.81 -17.40
N ASP A 466 12.94 -2.00 -18.35
CA ASP A 466 13.23 -2.46 -19.72
C ASP A 466 14.43 -3.40 -19.80
N ASP A 467 15.38 -3.29 -18.87
CA ASP A 467 16.55 -4.15 -18.82
C ASP A 467 16.22 -5.54 -18.26
N LEU A 468 15.10 -5.68 -17.54
CA LEU A 468 14.73 -6.92 -16.85
C LEU A 468 14.25 -7.99 -17.85
N SER A 469 15.18 -8.74 -18.41
CA SER A 469 14.89 -9.70 -19.48
C SER A 469 15.78 -10.93 -19.43
N PRO A 470 15.43 -12.02 -20.13
CA PRO A 470 16.31 -13.19 -20.27
C PRO A 470 17.68 -12.84 -20.86
N ALA A 471 17.80 -11.76 -21.65
CA ALA A 471 19.08 -11.30 -22.17
C ALA A 471 19.98 -10.74 -21.06
N THR A 472 19.41 -10.04 -20.07
CA THR A 472 20.17 -9.55 -18.91
C THR A 472 20.62 -10.67 -18.00
N LEU A 473 19.78 -11.68 -17.77
CA LEU A 473 20.22 -12.88 -17.05
C LEU A 473 21.43 -13.55 -17.71
N ARG A 474 21.40 -13.72 -19.05
CA ARG A 474 22.55 -14.27 -19.78
C ARG A 474 23.82 -13.45 -19.58
N ARG A 475 23.73 -12.11 -19.62
CA ARG A 475 24.87 -11.23 -19.37
C ARG A 475 25.43 -11.39 -17.95
N LEU A 476 24.56 -11.50 -16.95
CA LEU A 476 24.95 -11.71 -15.55
C LEU A 476 25.56 -13.11 -15.33
N ASP A 477 25.03 -14.13 -16.02
CA ASP A 477 25.55 -15.50 -15.99
C ASP A 477 26.95 -15.57 -16.64
N ASP A 478 27.12 -14.94 -17.80
CA ASP A 478 28.41 -14.83 -18.50
C ASP A 478 29.47 -14.09 -17.66
N ALA A 479 29.04 -13.14 -16.82
CA ALA A 479 29.89 -12.41 -15.89
C ALA A 479 30.19 -13.19 -14.58
N GLY A 480 29.44 -14.26 -14.30
CA GLY A 480 29.54 -15.02 -13.06
C GLY A 480 28.81 -14.39 -11.86
N ASP A 481 27.98 -13.37 -12.10
CA ASP A 481 27.24 -12.63 -11.07
C ASP A 481 25.87 -13.27 -10.76
N LEU A 482 25.37 -14.13 -11.65
CA LEU A 482 24.08 -14.80 -11.48
C LEU A 482 24.17 -15.99 -10.51
N VAL A 483 23.34 -15.97 -9.48
CA VAL A 483 23.11 -17.11 -8.59
C VAL A 483 21.87 -17.86 -9.03
N ARG A 484 22.04 -19.15 -9.34
CA ARG A 484 20.94 -20.07 -9.66
C ARG A 484 20.66 -20.95 -8.45
N LEU A 485 19.44 -20.91 -7.95
CA LEU A 485 19.03 -21.73 -6.81
C LEU A 485 18.60 -23.12 -7.31
N GLY A 486 19.16 -24.15 -6.70
CA GLY A 486 18.91 -25.54 -7.09
C GLY A 486 17.52 -26.00 -6.67
N ILE A 487 16.54 -25.93 -7.58
CA ILE A 487 15.18 -26.39 -7.35
C ILE A 487 14.82 -27.56 -8.27
N ASN A 488 13.97 -28.46 -7.77
CA ASN A 488 13.25 -29.39 -8.64
C ASN A 488 11.99 -28.70 -9.18
N PRO A 489 11.52 -29.04 -10.40
CA PRO A 489 10.26 -28.52 -10.90
C PRO A 489 9.12 -28.72 -9.89
N MET A 490 8.45 -27.65 -9.53
CA MET A 490 7.43 -27.62 -8.48
C MET A 490 6.13 -27.03 -9.04
N GLN A 491 4.99 -27.62 -8.70
CA GLN A 491 3.69 -27.02 -9.03
C GLN A 491 3.40 -25.86 -8.08
N LEU A 492 3.00 -24.73 -8.64
CA LEU A 492 2.41 -23.61 -7.95
C LEU A 492 0.92 -23.62 -8.24
N VAL A 493 0.09 -23.75 -7.21
CA VAL A 493 -1.36 -23.56 -7.36
C VAL A 493 -1.64 -22.07 -7.52
N GLY A 494 -2.69 -21.74 -8.26
CA GLY A 494 -3.02 -20.34 -8.50
C GLY A 494 -3.40 -19.61 -7.20
N GLY A 495 -2.79 -18.45 -6.96
CA GLY A 495 -3.01 -17.65 -5.77
C GLY A 495 -2.27 -18.11 -4.51
N GLU A 496 -1.44 -19.15 -4.58
CA GLU A 496 -0.60 -19.58 -3.46
C GLU A 496 0.69 -18.75 -3.34
N ASP A 497 1.17 -18.68 -2.10
CA ASP A 497 2.43 -18.08 -1.74
C ASP A 497 3.48 -19.17 -1.50
N LEU A 498 4.72 -18.88 -1.87
CA LEU A 498 5.87 -19.71 -1.53
C LEU A 498 7.00 -18.82 -1.04
N VAL A 499 7.45 -19.05 0.19
CA VAL A 499 8.59 -18.31 0.77
C VAL A 499 9.89 -19.04 0.45
N VAL A 500 10.84 -18.35 -0.17
CA VAL A 500 12.18 -18.87 -0.41
C VAL A 500 13.12 -18.27 0.61
N VAL A 501 13.63 -19.11 1.50
CA VAL A 501 14.52 -18.73 2.61
C VAL A 501 15.96 -18.98 2.17
N THR A 502 16.72 -17.90 2.07
CA THR A 502 18.13 -17.91 1.64
C THR A 502 19.12 -17.69 2.77
N ASP A 503 18.65 -17.14 3.90
CA ASP A 503 19.38 -17.08 5.16
C ASP A 503 18.42 -17.41 6.32
N GLY A 504 18.93 -18.03 7.38
CA GLY A 504 18.13 -18.56 8.49
C GLY A 504 17.85 -20.06 8.45
N LEU A 505 17.26 -20.58 9.52
CA LEU A 505 16.88 -21.99 9.73
C LEU A 505 15.35 -22.16 9.74
N VAL A 506 14.86 -23.42 9.75
CA VAL A 506 13.41 -23.69 9.88
C VAL A 506 12.87 -23.16 11.21
N ASP A 507 13.64 -23.31 12.28
CA ASP A 507 13.24 -22.86 13.63
C ASP A 507 13.21 -21.33 13.76
N ASP A 508 13.78 -20.64 12.77
CA ASP A 508 13.77 -19.19 12.63
C ASP A 508 12.57 -18.69 11.81
N LEU A 509 11.63 -19.55 11.41
CA LEU A 509 10.47 -19.17 10.60
C LEU A 509 9.24 -18.86 11.46
N PRO A 510 8.31 -18.02 10.97
CA PRO A 510 6.99 -17.86 11.58
C PRO A 510 6.29 -19.22 11.79
N GLN A 511 5.61 -19.38 12.93
CA GLN A 511 4.96 -20.65 13.28
C GLN A 511 3.92 -21.08 12.24
N ASP A 512 3.18 -20.13 11.65
CA ASP A 512 2.21 -20.37 10.58
C ASP A 512 2.87 -20.82 9.27
N LEU A 513 4.02 -20.24 8.92
CA LEU A 513 4.81 -20.68 7.78
C LEU A 513 5.40 -22.10 7.99
N MET A 514 5.87 -22.39 9.21
CA MET A 514 6.33 -23.73 9.58
C MET A 514 5.20 -24.77 9.48
N GLN A 515 3.98 -24.39 9.92
CA GLN A 515 2.82 -25.28 9.93
C GLN A 515 2.24 -25.52 8.54
N SER A 516 2.20 -24.49 7.69
CA SER A 516 1.74 -24.62 6.31
C SER A 516 2.72 -25.44 5.46
N GLY A 517 4.02 -25.28 5.71
CA GLY A 517 5.07 -25.91 4.90
C GLY A 517 5.30 -25.19 3.56
N ASP A 518 4.73 -24.00 3.38
CA ASP A 518 4.78 -23.20 2.15
C ASP A 518 6.12 -22.45 2.01
N PHE A 519 7.23 -23.15 2.22
CA PHE A 519 8.57 -22.58 2.11
C PHE A 519 9.60 -23.53 1.47
N LEU A 520 10.66 -22.93 0.92
CA LEU A 520 11.86 -23.59 0.44
C LEU A 520 13.08 -23.07 1.20
N LEU A 521 13.82 -23.94 1.87
CA LEU A 521 15.15 -23.61 2.39
C LEU A 521 16.20 -23.79 1.30
N LEU A 522 16.70 -22.67 0.76
CA LEU A 522 17.72 -22.62 -0.29
C LEU A 522 18.87 -21.69 0.16
N PRO A 523 19.62 -22.07 1.21
CA PRO A 523 20.58 -21.19 1.85
C PRO A 523 21.70 -20.76 0.90
N ASP A 524 21.88 -19.45 0.73
CA ASP A 524 22.97 -18.84 -0.03
C ASP A 524 23.31 -17.46 0.54
N ARG A 525 24.44 -17.39 1.25
CA ARG A 525 24.92 -16.17 1.92
C ARG A 525 25.14 -14.98 0.98
N ARG A 526 25.24 -15.22 -0.33
CA ARG A 526 25.37 -14.13 -1.31
C ARG A 526 24.10 -13.31 -1.43
N PHE A 527 22.94 -13.84 -1.03
CA PHE A 527 21.69 -13.08 -1.06
C PHE A 527 21.71 -11.92 -0.04
N GLY A 528 21.99 -12.21 1.23
CA GLY A 528 22.14 -11.16 2.26
C GLY A 528 23.25 -10.16 1.91
N ALA A 529 24.37 -10.62 1.35
CA ALA A 529 25.42 -9.73 0.85
C ALA A 529 24.95 -8.85 -0.32
N ALA A 530 24.10 -9.37 -1.21
CA ALA A 530 23.52 -8.61 -2.32
C ALA A 530 22.54 -7.56 -1.83
N LEU A 531 21.65 -7.91 -0.88
CA LEU A 531 20.73 -6.97 -0.24
C LEU A 531 21.49 -5.84 0.48
N GLY A 532 22.52 -6.18 1.26
CA GLY A 532 23.36 -5.20 1.94
C GLY A 532 24.17 -4.31 1.01
N ALA A 533 24.44 -4.76 -0.23
CA ALA A 533 25.12 -3.97 -1.25
C ALA A 533 24.18 -2.99 -1.99
N GLY A 534 22.86 -3.19 -1.89
CA GLY A 534 21.84 -2.36 -2.54
C GLY A 534 20.86 -3.19 -3.35
N GLU A 535 20.64 -2.79 -4.61
CA GLU A 535 19.62 -3.36 -5.50
C GLU A 535 19.92 -4.83 -5.89
N VAL A 536 18.89 -5.67 -5.85
CA VAL A 536 18.97 -7.12 -6.17
C VAL A 536 17.95 -7.48 -7.23
N LEU A 537 18.40 -8.10 -8.32
CA LEU A 537 17.50 -8.72 -9.30
C LEU A 537 17.14 -10.11 -8.82
N VAL A 538 15.85 -10.40 -8.65
CA VAL A 538 15.32 -11.75 -8.45
C VAL A 538 14.54 -12.17 -9.68
N TYR A 539 14.68 -13.44 -10.08
CA TYR A 539 13.93 -13.99 -11.20
C TYR A 539 13.36 -15.38 -10.90
N ALA A 540 12.26 -15.70 -11.56
CA ALA A 540 11.64 -17.01 -11.57
C ALA A 540 11.18 -17.37 -12.98
N ARG A 541 11.26 -18.64 -13.34
CA ARG A 541 10.73 -19.18 -14.60
C ARG A 541 9.60 -20.15 -14.31
N THR A 542 8.45 -19.92 -14.94
CA THR A 542 7.26 -20.76 -14.82
C THR A 542 6.80 -21.27 -16.18
N THR A 543 6.30 -22.50 -16.20
CA THR A 543 5.64 -23.10 -17.38
C THR A 543 4.19 -23.39 -17.06
N GLY A 544 3.28 -22.89 -17.89
CA GLY A 544 1.83 -23.09 -17.77
C GLY A 544 1.21 -23.63 -19.06
N ALA A 545 -0.11 -23.85 -19.03
CA ALA A 545 -0.84 -24.37 -20.19
C ALA A 545 -0.77 -23.43 -21.41
N ALA A 546 -0.71 -22.12 -21.17
CA ALA A 546 -0.68 -21.10 -22.22
C ALA A 546 0.71 -20.75 -22.74
N GLY A 547 1.78 -21.14 -22.04
CA GLY A 547 3.11 -20.64 -22.35
C GLY A 547 4.12 -20.73 -21.23
N GLU A 548 5.27 -20.11 -21.47
CA GLU A 548 6.35 -19.95 -20.50
C GLU A 548 6.45 -18.48 -20.10
N ALA A 549 6.64 -18.21 -18.81
CA ALA A 549 6.89 -16.87 -18.29
C ALA A 549 8.22 -16.83 -17.53
N TRP A 550 9.00 -15.78 -17.78
CA TRP A 550 10.08 -15.36 -16.91
C TRP A 550 9.60 -14.12 -16.16
N SER A 551 9.64 -14.19 -14.84
CA SER A 551 9.24 -13.10 -13.95
C SER A 551 10.47 -12.51 -13.32
N PHE A 552 10.58 -11.18 -13.33
CA PHE A 552 11.71 -10.42 -12.81
C PHE A 552 11.21 -9.38 -11.82
N SER A 553 11.96 -9.13 -10.76
CA SER A 553 11.74 -7.98 -9.88
C SER A 553 13.06 -7.43 -9.37
N LEU A 554 13.13 -6.11 -9.26
CA LEU A 554 14.20 -5.42 -8.55
C LEU A 554 13.76 -5.27 -7.10
N LEU A 555 14.56 -5.79 -6.18
CA LEU A 555 14.38 -5.64 -4.75
C LEU A 555 15.34 -4.58 -4.24
N ASN A 556 14.98 -3.92 -3.15
CA ASN A 556 15.77 -2.86 -2.52
C ASN A 556 16.06 -1.69 -3.48
N GLU A 557 15.08 -1.34 -4.33
CA GLU A 557 15.10 -0.09 -5.11
C GLU A 557 15.17 1.10 -4.16
N ALA A 558 15.84 2.18 -4.58
CA ALA A 558 15.95 3.37 -3.75
C ALA A 558 14.56 3.99 -3.49
N PRO A 559 14.23 4.38 -2.24
CA PRO A 559 12.97 5.04 -1.95
C PRO A 559 12.95 6.42 -2.61
N ILE A 560 11.75 6.90 -2.93
CA ILE A 560 11.52 8.28 -3.38
C ILE A 560 11.06 9.04 -2.13
N VAL A 561 11.87 9.98 -1.64
CA VAL A 561 11.65 10.67 -0.36
C VAL A 561 11.76 12.20 -0.51
N GLY A 562 11.29 12.94 0.50
CA GLY A 562 11.53 14.38 0.62
C GLY A 562 13.02 14.71 0.75
N GLY A 563 13.41 15.93 0.38
CA GLY A 563 14.78 16.44 0.56
C GLY A 563 15.81 15.92 -0.44
N GLN A 564 15.49 14.87 -1.22
CA GLN A 564 16.32 14.42 -2.33
C GLN A 564 16.11 15.33 -3.54
N VAL A 565 17.14 16.12 -3.87
CA VAL A 565 17.27 16.74 -5.19
C VAL A 565 17.52 15.59 -6.18
N PRO A 566 16.77 15.45 -7.28
CA PRO A 566 17.10 14.47 -8.31
C PRO A 566 18.52 14.77 -8.80
N GLU A 567 19.49 13.95 -8.42
CA GLU A 567 20.73 13.85 -9.18
C GLU A 567 20.30 13.37 -10.56
N PRO A 568 20.45 14.16 -11.64
CA PRO A 568 20.20 13.65 -12.97
C PRO A 568 21.18 12.50 -13.17
N SER A 569 20.66 11.27 -13.21
CA SER A 569 21.37 10.04 -13.58
C SER A 569 21.79 10.12 -15.05
N ALA A 570 22.75 10.99 -15.34
CA ALA A 570 23.36 11.22 -16.65
C ALA A 570 24.84 10.80 -16.68
N LEU A 571 25.37 10.17 -15.63
CA LEU A 571 26.78 9.77 -15.54
C LEU A 571 26.95 8.28 -15.14
N GLY A 572 26.38 7.39 -15.96
CA GLY A 572 26.70 5.95 -15.93
C GLY A 572 27.05 5.36 -17.31
N LEU A 573 27.00 6.17 -18.38
CA LEU A 573 27.15 5.72 -19.77
C LEU A 573 28.58 5.95 -20.27
N VAL A 574 29.60 5.50 -19.52
CA VAL A 574 31.01 5.51 -20.00
C VAL A 574 31.78 4.20 -19.73
N ALA A 575 31.31 3.28 -18.87
CA ALA A 575 32.11 2.11 -18.50
C ALA A 575 31.97 0.87 -19.42
N LEU A 576 30.95 0.77 -20.30
CA LEU A 576 30.78 -0.43 -21.16
C LEU A 576 31.33 -0.31 -22.59
N ALA A 577 31.87 0.86 -22.99
CA ALA A 577 32.35 1.08 -24.36
C ALA A 577 33.85 0.73 -24.59
N LEU A 578 34.57 0.23 -23.58
CA LEU A 578 36.02 -0.04 -23.67
C LEU A 578 36.40 -1.54 -23.73
N MET A 579 35.44 -2.45 -23.72
CA MET A 579 35.70 -3.91 -23.79
C MET A 579 35.61 -4.51 -25.21
N ALA A 580 35.34 -3.71 -26.25
CA ALA A 580 35.15 -4.23 -27.60
C ALA A 580 35.79 -3.37 -28.71
N ALA A 581 37.12 -3.26 -28.73
CA ALA A 581 37.88 -3.14 -29.98
C ALA A 581 39.40 -3.05 -29.72
N THR A 582 40.11 -4.16 -29.96
CA THR A 582 41.33 -4.11 -30.79
C THR A 582 41.68 -5.52 -31.28
N PRO A 583 41.49 -5.83 -32.57
CA PRO A 583 42.00 -7.06 -33.14
C PRO A 583 43.50 -6.96 -33.40
N ARG A 584 44.21 -8.03 -33.03
CA ARG A 584 45.59 -8.32 -33.43
C ARG A 584 45.78 -8.13 -34.93
N ARG A 585 46.74 -7.29 -35.34
CA ARG A 585 47.39 -7.40 -36.65
C ARG A 585 48.85 -7.80 -36.46
N ARG A 586 49.19 -9.00 -36.91
CA ARG A 586 50.51 -9.36 -37.45
C ARG A 586 50.28 -9.94 -38.83
N CYS A 587 50.94 -9.35 -39.84
CA CYS A 587 51.66 -10.00 -40.94
C CYS A 587 51.95 -8.97 -42.03
N SER A 588 53.19 -8.46 -41.99
CA SER A 588 54.13 -8.45 -43.11
C SER A 588 55.53 -8.49 -42.51
#